data_AF-A0AA97AZI9-F1
#
_entry.id   AF-A0AA97AZI9-F1
#
_cell.length_a   1.000
_cell.length_b   1.000
_cell.length_c   1.000
_cell.angle_alpha   90.00
_cell.angle_beta   90.00
_cell.angle_gamma   90.00
#
_symmetry.space_group_name_H-M   'P 1'
#
loop_
_entity.id
_entity.type
_entity.pdbx_description
1 polymer ?
#
loop_
_entity_poly.entity_id
_entity_poly.type
_entity_poly.pdbx_seq_one_letter_code
_entity_poly.pdbx_strand_id
1 'polypeptide(L)'
;MPAFRAGWTKIIEMAPMGTKQGRDVYVNNTHYPMYEKVKQEAQTNYYSATLLRALISLNADTGSSQSANGAGTIRYLVRNGMAIEYYIDNGDVLIHKLHFDNSLQTDSGSQGTGVYKVQYDGSTWGTGDSPGKQMNLKHKWNGAHYAAVSGKFRSKDSAGKLLVRHIEKSYGGTEILPRDIPQMDNFYSLYWINNKEHSALPSVDGLTSLIQQAASAKESVNWLVHGEGAKTFQRALEILQNTPSLSRFEAKDEEIVRNLRNKMSGQKVFFSNPVGASPDKLEKLCNVVGLTYVDSNTNPRNLKTAAGRENSWGEIKRIGAAAFTTGGTAVALKETGVISIQKQGSMLSNVFEAAMSNPTAAGVGTAIFATGVAFVVGKTQATKWASQVRAVQATASSTFGRGNEYWYESDEDLIEQLSA
;
A
#
# COMPACT_ATOMS: atom_id res chain seq x y z
N MET A 1 -10.70 21.71 40.39
CA MET A 1 -11.09 22.46 39.18
C MET A 1 -9.85 22.61 38.33
N PRO A 2 -9.84 22.24 37.03
CA PRO A 2 -8.67 22.49 36.20
C PRO A 2 -8.52 24.01 36.03
N ALA A 3 -7.31 24.52 36.26
CA ALA A 3 -7.02 25.95 36.14
C ALA A 3 -7.35 26.44 34.72
N PHE A 4 -8.16 27.49 34.65
CA PHE A 4 -8.47 28.19 33.39
C PHE A 4 -7.15 28.75 32.83
N ARG A 5 -6.63 28.16 31.74
CA ARG A 5 -5.43 28.69 31.06
C ARG A 5 -5.87 29.86 30.19
N ALA A 6 -5.74 31.09 30.69
CA ALA A 6 -6.12 32.30 29.95
C ALA A 6 -5.45 32.33 28.56
N GLY A 7 -6.24 32.54 27.51
CA GLY A 7 -5.77 32.53 26.11
C GLY A 7 -5.77 31.16 25.43
N TRP A 8 -6.21 30.09 26.10
CA TRP A 8 -6.21 28.73 25.58
C TRP A 8 -7.58 28.07 25.73
N THR A 9 -8.02 27.39 24.66
CA THR A 9 -9.25 26.59 24.64
C THR A 9 -8.89 25.12 24.67
N LYS A 10 -9.42 24.37 25.63
CA LYS A 10 -9.24 22.91 25.68
C LYS A 10 -10.02 22.28 24.53
N ILE A 11 -9.35 21.46 23.73
CA ILE A 11 -9.95 20.76 22.57
C ILE A 11 -9.98 19.25 22.74
N ILE A 12 -9.16 18.71 23.65
CA ILE A 12 -9.12 17.29 23.99
C ILE A 12 -8.87 17.17 25.50
N GLU A 13 -9.73 16.42 26.19
CA GLU A 13 -9.66 16.20 27.64
C GLU A 13 -9.14 14.78 27.97
N MET A 14 -8.29 14.66 28.99
CA MET A 14 -7.85 13.37 29.52
C MET A 14 -9.05 12.51 29.97
N ALA A 15 -9.08 11.24 29.55
CA ALA A 15 -10.06 10.29 30.07
C ALA A 15 -9.81 10.01 31.57
N PRO A 16 -10.84 10.05 32.43
CA PRO A 16 -10.69 9.80 33.86
C PRO A 16 -10.63 8.29 34.12
N MET A 17 -9.43 7.71 34.14
CA MET A 17 -9.20 6.41 34.76
C MET A 17 -7.83 6.34 35.43
N GLY A 18 -7.85 6.33 36.77
CA GLY A 18 -6.99 5.58 37.73
C GLY A 18 -5.46 5.66 37.67
N THR A 19 -4.85 5.80 36.49
CA THR A 19 -3.42 5.84 36.25
C THR A 19 -3.20 6.71 35.01
N LYS A 20 -2.59 7.89 35.17
CA LYS A 20 -2.35 8.89 34.11
C LYS A 20 -1.82 8.24 32.82
N GLN A 21 -2.66 8.10 31.80
CA GLN A 21 -2.22 7.79 30.43
C GLN A 21 -2.93 8.74 29.45
N GLY A 22 -2.32 9.91 29.24
CA GLY A 22 -2.76 10.93 28.27
C GLY A 22 -2.39 12.35 28.70
N ARG A 23 -2.48 13.33 27.78
CA ARG A 23 -2.23 14.77 28.02
C ARG A 23 -3.43 15.61 27.58
N ASP A 24 -3.90 16.58 28.36
CA ASP A 24 -4.89 17.53 27.84
C ASP A 24 -4.29 18.28 26.64
N VAL A 25 -5.10 18.54 25.61
CA VAL A 25 -4.68 19.32 24.45
C VAL A 25 -5.49 20.61 24.41
N TYR A 26 -4.78 21.72 24.37
CA TYR A 26 -5.34 23.06 24.24
C TYR A 26 -4.86 23.69 22.93
N VAL A 27 -5.68 24.56 22.35
CA VAL A 27 -5.31 25.42 21.24
C VAL A 27 -5.38 26.87 21.67
N ASN A 28 -4.45 27.69 21.16
CA ASN A 28 -4.51 29.13 21.37
C ASN A 28 -5.85 29.65 20.83
N ASN A 29 -6.51 30.53 21.59
CA ASN A 29 -7.80 31.11 21.22
C ASN A 29 -7.78 31.78 19.83
N THR A 30 -6.64 32.35 19.41
CA THR A 30 -6.49 32.94 18.07
C THR A 30 -6.60 31.91 16.95
N HIS A 31 -6.27 30.65 17.22
CA HIS A 31 -6.30 29.53 16.28
C HIS A 31 -7.46 28.56 16.52
N TYR A 32 -8.32 28.81 17.51
CA TYR A 32 -9.51 28.00 17.76
C TYR A 32 -10.50 27.96 16.57
N PRO A 33 -10.79 29.07 15.85
CA PRO A 33 -11.64 29.01 14.66
C PRO A 33 -11.09 28.10 13.55
N MET A 34 -9.76 28.03 13.42
CA MET A 34 -9.10 27.15 12.48
C MET A 34 -9.28 25.67 12.88
N TYR A 35 -9.18 25.36 14.17
CA TYR A 35 -9.47 24.02 14.69
C TYR A 35 -10.91 23.60 14.39
N GLU A 36 -11.90 24.46 14.64
CA GLU A 36 -13.31 24.18 14.34
C GLU A 36 -13.52 23.94 12.83
N LYS A 37 -12.89 24.75 11.98
CA LYS A 37 -12.91 24.53 10.52
C LYS A 37 -12.32 23.17 10.13
N VAL A 38 -11.16 22.80 10.69
CA VAL A 38 -10.53 21.49 10.43
C VAL A 38 -11.44 20.35 10.89
N LYS A 39 -12.08 20.47 12.05
CA LYS A 39 -13.02 19.49 12.58
C LYS A 39 -14.24 19.31 11.68
N GLN A 40 -14.81 20.40 11.16
CA GLN A 40 -15.93 20.37 10.22
C GLN A 40 -15.54 19.72 8.89
N GLU A 41 -14.40 20.13 8.30
CA GLU A 41 -13.95 19.65 7.00
C GLU A 41 -13.41 18.21 7.02
N ALA A 42 -13.02 17.68 8.18
CA ALA A 42 -12.46 16.32 8.31
C ALA A 42 -13.39 15.22 7.74
N GLN A 43 -14.69 15.47 7.66
CA GLN A 43 -15.66 14.53 7.08
C GLN A 43 -15.54 14.39 5.56
N THR A 44 -15.07 15.43 4.86
CA THR A 44 -15.08 15.53 3.38
C THR A 44 -13.72 15.92 2.79
N ASN A 45 -12.69 16.06 3.62
CA ASN A 45 -11.34 16.42 3.21
C ASN A 45 -10.32 15.57 3.97
N TYR A 46 -9.65 14.64 3.29
CA TYR A 46 -8.73 13.71 3.94
C TYR A 46 -7.49 14.41 4.51
N TYR A 47 -7.12 15.59 4.00
CA TYR A 47 -6.06 16.41 4.60
C TYR A 47 -6.51 16.92 5.97
N SER A 48 -7.72 17.50 6.06
CA SER A 48 -8.30 17.95 7.34
C SER A 48 -8.50 16.79 8.33
N ALA A 49 -8.91 15.61 7.85
CA ALA A 49 -8.99 14.39 8.67
C ALA A 49 -7.62 13.94 9.20
N THR A 50 -6.58 14.03 8.37
CA THR A 50 -5.20 13.72 8.75
C THR A 50 -4.71 14.68 9.83
N LEU A 51 -5.02 15.97 9.69
CA LEU A 51 -4.68 16.98 10.71
C LEU A 51 -5.40 16.71 12.03
N LEU A 52 -6.70 16.41 11.97
CA LEU A 52 -7.47 16.08 13.17
C LEU A 52 -6.91 14.85 13.88
N ARG A 53 -6.52 13.80 13.14
CA ARG A 53 -5.86 12.62 13.73
C ARG A 53 -4.51 12.96 14.33
N ALA A 54 -3.71 13.78 13.67
CA ALA A 54 -2.43 14.25 14.19
C ALA A 54 -2.61 15.01 15.52
N LEU A 55 -3.61 15.90 15.59
CA LEU A 55 -4.00 16.60 16.82
C LEU A 55 -4.38 15.62 17.94
N ILE A 56 -5.18 14.60 17.64
CA ILE A 56 -5.58 13.56 18.60
C ILE A 56 -4.38 12.72 19.05
N SER A 57 -3.43 12.44 18.16
CA SER A 57 -2.26 11.66 18.54
C SER A 57 -1.37 12.35 19.59
N LEU A 58 -1.38 13.70 19.64
CA LEU A 58 -0.65 14.46 20.66
C LEU A 58 -1.19 14.22 22.08
N ASN A 59 -2.47 13.83 22.22
CA ASN A 59 -3.03 13.40 23.50
C ASN A 59 -2.49 12.03 23.95
N ALA A 60 -2.22 11.14 22.99
CA ALA A 60 -1.78 9.76 23.24
C ALA A 60 -0.25 9.60 23.39
N ASP A 61 0.54 10.57 22.94
CA ASP A 61 2.00 10.54 23.05
C ASP A 61 2.45 10.86 24.49
N THR A 62 2.47 9.82 25.32
CA THR A 62 3.07 9.85 26.65
C THR A 62 4.60 9.68 26.61
N GLY A 63 5.17 9.40 25.43
CA GLY A 63 6.46 8.74 25.25
C GLY A 63 7.58 9.60 24.67
N SER A 64 7.38 10.90 24.38
CA SER A 64 8.52 11.78 24.13
C SER A 64 9.26 12.06 25.45
N SER A 65 9.98 11.08 25.96
CA SER A 65 11.06 11.19 26.95
C SER A 65 12.28 11.94 26.41
N GLN A 66 12.10 12.78 25.38
CA GLN A 66 12.97 13.94 25.17
C GLN A 66 12.45 15.12 25.99
N SER A 67 12.55 14.94 27.30
CA SER A 67 12.71 16.01 28.30
C SER A 67 14.05 16.75 28.15
N ALA A 68 14.77 16.60 27.03
CA ALA A 68 15.99 17.34 26.74
C ALA A 68 15.72 18.81 26.36
N ASN A 69 14.48 19.14 25.97
CA ASN A 69 14.08 20.50 25.66
C ASN A 69 13.04 20.94 26.69
N GLY A 70 13.42 21.93 27.51
CA GLY A 70 12.65 22.40 28.67
C GLY A 70 11.23 22.87 28.33
N ALA A 71 10.45 23.12 29.39
CA ALA A 71 9.12 23.74 29.27
C ALA A 71 9.19 24.97 28.34
N GLY A 72 8.30 25.04 27.35
CA GLY A 72 8.23 26.15 26.39
C GLY A 72 9.02 25.99 25.08
N THR A 73 9.67 24.85 24.80
CA THR A 73 10.25 24.63 23.45
C THR A 73 9.15 24.35 22.42
N ILE A 74 9.10 25.18 21.37
CA ILE A 74 8.18 25.00 20.23
C ILE A 74 8.62 23.79 19.42
N ARG A 75 7.67 22.89 19.19
CA ARG A 75 7.77 21.67 18.39
C ARG A 75 6.91 21.81 17.15
N TYR A 76 7.35 21.19 16.06
CA TYR A 76 6.67 21.25 14.77
C TYR A 76 6.23 19.84 14.36
N LEU A 77 4.96 19.70 13.98
CA LEU A 77 4.47 18.52 13.30
C LEU A 77 3.98 18.92 11.90
N VAL A 78 4.74 18.57 10.88
CA VAL A 78 4.42 18.85 9.48
C VAL A 78 3.86 17.61 8.80
N ARG A 79 2.67 17.70 8.20
CA ARG A 79 2.05 16.65 7.36
C ARG A 79 1.31 17.27 6.17
N ASN A 80 1.66 16.90 4.93
CA ASN A 80 0.91 17.22 3.70
C ASN A 80 0.36 18.67 3.64
N GLY A 81 1.23 19.67 3.67
CA GLY A 81 0.76 21.06 3.62
C GLY A 81 0.19 21.63 4.92
N MET A 82 0.42 20.96 6.04
CA MET A 82 -0.12 21.36 7.34
C MET A 82 0.99 21.33 8.38
N ALA A 83 1.01 22.35 9.23
CA ALA A 83 1.97 22.45 10.33
C ALA A 83 1.23 22.74 11.64
N ILE A 84 1.52 21.91 12.65
CA ILE A 84 1.09 22.10 14.03
C ILE A 84 2.32 22.55 14.81
N GLU A 85 2.28 23.78 15.31
CA GLU A 85 3.29 24.29 16.24
C GLU A 85 2.73 24.14 17.65
N TYR A 86 3.41 23.36 18.48
CA TYR A 86 2.96 23.09 19.84
C TYR A 86 4.12 23.03 20.82
N TYR A 87 3.84 23.21 22.10
CA TYR A 87 4.80 22.95 23.16
C TYR A 87 4.13 22.19 24.30
N ILE A 88 4.94 21.64 25.19
CA ILE A 88 4.46 20.90 26.36
C ILE A 88 4.64 21.78 27.59
N ASP A 89 3.59 21.93 28.39
CA ASP A 89 3.61 22.69 29.64
C ASP A 89 2.78 21.99 30.72
N ASN A 90 3.41 21.70 31.86
CA ASN A 90 2.84 20.97 33.00
C ASN A 90 2.17 19.63 32.63
N GLY A 91 2.70 18.94 31.62
CA GLY A 91 2.17 17.68 31.14
C GLY A 91 1.16 17.82 30.01
N ASP A 92 0.58 19.00 29.80
CA ASP A 92 -0.40 19.28 28.74
C ASP A 92 0.28 19.68 27.42
N VAL A 93 -0.45 19.53 26.33
CA VAL A 93 -0.06 19.99 24.99
C VAL A 93 -0.73 21.33 24.71
N LEU A 94 0.07 22.34 24.37
CA LEU A 94 -0.38 23.67 24.01
C LEU A 94 -0.07 23.94 22.54
N ILE A 95 -1.09 23.96 21.69
CA ILE A 95 -0.98 24.25 20.25
C ILE A 95 -0.94 25.76 20.02
N HIS A 96 0.28 26.25 19.83
CA HIS A 96 0.57 27.64 19.60
C HIS A 96 0.01 28.14 18.27
N LYS A 97 0.16 27.33 17.20
CA LYS A 97 -0.29 27.71 15.86
C LYS A 97 -0.75 26.49 15.07
N LEU A 98 -1.88 26.65 14.40
CA LEU A 98 -2.42 25.70 13.44
C LEU A 98 -2.52 26.43 12.10
N HIS A 99 -1.78 25.96 11.09
CA HIS A 99 -1.86 26.57 9.76
C HIS A 99 -1.75 25.55 8.63
N PHE A 100 -2.46 25.85 7.55
CA PHE A 100 -2.21 25.26 6.25
C PHE A 100 -1.09 26.06 5.61
N ASP A 101 -0.04 25.37 5.19
CA ASP A 101 1.00 25.94 4.38
C ASP A 101 0.98 25.23 3.02
N ASN A 102 0.41 25.90 2.02
CA ASN A 102 0.34 25.37 0.67
C ASN A 102 1.73 25.19 0.05
N SER A 103 2.78 25.87 0.57
CA SER A 103 4.16 25.62 0.15
C SER A 103 4.74 24.32 0.73
N LEU A 104 4.10 23.77 1.77
CA LEU A 104 4.38 22.44 2.32
C LEU A 104 3.49 21.35 1.69
N GLN A 105 2.54 21.71 0.82
CA GLN A 105 1.99 20.75 -0.12
C GLN A 105 3.12 20.49 -1.10
N THR A 106 3.65 19.27 -1.10
CA THR A 106 4.55 18.86 -2.18
C THR A 106 3.84 19.19 -3.48
N ASP A 107 4.44 20.08 -4.28
CA ASP A 107 3.95 20.49 -5.60
C ASP A 107 3.47 19.24 -6.33
N SER A 108 2.17 18.98 -6.24
CA SER A 108 1.57 17.82 -6.84
C SER A 108 1.33 18.23 -8.28
N GLY A 109 2.42 18.26 -9.05
CA GLY A 109 2.32 18.10 -10.49
C GLY A 109 1.47 16.86 -10.81
N SER A 110 1.25 16.56 -12.09
CA SER A 110 0.38 15.47 -12.53
C SER A 110 0.71 14.06 -12.00
N GLN A 111 1.68 13.86 -11.10
CA GLN A 111 2.06 12.58 -10.50
C GLN A 111 2.16 12.62 -8.96
N GLY A 112 1.63 13.66 -8.29
CA GLY A 112 1.66 13.77 -6.83
C GLY A 112 0.77 12.73 -6.14
N THR A 113 1.20 12.22 -4.97
CA THR A 113 0.41 11.26 -4.18
C THR A 113 -0.94 11.83 -3.77
N GLY A 114 -2.03 11.07 -3.95
CA GLY A 114 -3.38 11.51 -3.63
C GLY A 114 -4.47 10.67 -4.27
N VAL A 115 -5.73 11.09 -4.10
CA VAL A 115 -6.89 10.42 -4.70
C VAL A 115 -7.15 10.98 -6.09
N TYR A 116 -7.13 10.15 -7.12
CA TYR A 116 -7.48 10.52 -8.48
C TYR A 116 -8.79 9.82 -8.89
N LYS A 117 -9.56 10.48 -9.76
CA LYS A 117 -10.69 9.85 -10.44
C LYS A 117 -10.18 9.14 -11.69
N VAL A 118 -10.44 7.84 -11.81
CA VAL A 118 -10.18 7.07 -13.04
C VAL A 118 -11.52 6.76 -13.69
N GLN A 119 -11.79 7.36 -14.85
CA GLN A 119 -13.09 7.32 -15.52
C GLN A 119 -12.99 6.63 -16.88
N TYR A 120 -14.01 5.87 -17.22
CA TYR A 120 -14.18 5.30 -18.55
C TYR A 120 -14.88 6.31 -19.47
N ASP A 121 -14.24 6.62 -20.60
CA ASP A 121 -14.75 7.59 -21.59
C ASP A 121 -15.62 6.96 -22.69
N GLY A 122 -15.90 5.65 -22.61
CA GLY A 122 -16.56 4.86 -23.66
C GLY A 122 -15.59 4.07 -24.54
N SER A 123 -14.29 4.30 -24.41
CA SER A 123 -13.24 3.57 -25.12
C SER A 123 -12.12 3.10 -24.19
N THR A 124 -11.64 3.98 -23.31
CA THR A 124 -10.49 3.73 -22.45
C THR A 124 -10.68 4.30 -21.05
N TRP A 125 -9.87 3.81 -20.11
CA TRP A 125 -9.79 4.35 -18.76
C TRP A 125 -8.76 5.49 -18.71
N GLY A 126 -9.23 6.68 -18.35
CA GLY A 126 -8.42 7.88 -18.17
C GLY A 126 -8.31 8.28 -16.70
N THR A 127 -7.13 8.74 -16.27
CA THR A 127 -6.91 9.22 -14.89
C THR A 127 -6.87 10.75 -14.90
N GLY A 128 -7.68 11.39 -14.07
CA GLY A 128 -7.72 12.85 -13.97
C GLY A 128 -6.36 13.47 -13.63
N ASP A 129 -6.14 14.74 -14.00
CA ASP A 129 -4.82 15.37 -13.93
C ASP A 129 -4.38 15.78 -12.53
N SER A 130 -5.34 16.03 -11.64
CA SER A 130 -5.06 16.52 -10.29
C SER A 130 -5.71 15.63 -9.23
N PRO A 131 -5.05 15.46 -8.07
CA PRO A 131 -5.63 14.72 -6.97
C PRO A 131 -6.80 15.51 -6.36
N GLY A 132 -7.89 14.82 -6.09
CA GLY A 132 -9.01 15.30 -5.30
C GLY A 132 -8.76 15.18 -3.80
N LYS A 133 -9.59 15.87 -3.01
CA LYS A 133 -9.51 15.91 -1.54
C LYS A 133 -10.31 14.80 -0.84
N GLN A 134 -11.08 14.03 -1.60
CA GLN A 134 -11.94 12.94 -1.12
C GLN A 134 -12.32 12.02 -2.28
N MET A 135 -12.81 10.81 -1.95
CA MET A 135 -13.48 9.93 -2.91
C MET A 135 -14.93 10.39 -3.12
N ASN A 136 -15.45 10.26 -4.34
CA ASN A 136 -16.88 10.45 -4.58
C ASN A 136 -17.64 9.13 -4.34
N LEU A 137 -18.01 8.91 -3.08
CA LEU A 137 -18.65 7.69 -2.60
C LEU A 137 -20.10 7.50 -3.07
N LYS A 138 -20.73 8.53 -3.64
CA LYS A 138 -22.09 8.44 -4.17
C LYS A 138 -22.15 7.59 -5.45
N HIS A 139 -21.06 7.57 -6.19
CA HIS A 139 -20.95 6.76 -7.38
C HIS A 139 -20.61 5.31 -7.02
N LYS A 140 -21.41 4.37 -7.51
CA LYS A 140 -21.35 2.97 -7.13
C LYS A 140 -21.47 2.10 -8.37
N TRP A 141 -20.72 1.01 -8.37
CA TRP A 141 -21.00 -0.12 -9.25
C TRP A 141 -21.69 -1.19 -8.42
N ASN A 142 -22.89 -1.61 -8.84
CA ASN A 142 -23.68 -2.64 -8.15
C ASN A 142 -23.77 -2.45 -6.61
N GLY A 143 -24.01 -1.22 -6.14
CA GLY A 143 -24.23 -0.94 -4.72
C GLY A 143 -22.97 -0.62 -3.88
N ALA A 144 -21.76 -0.72 -4.43
CA ALA A 144 -20.52 -0.34 -3.75
C ALA A 144 -19.67 0.63 -4.58
N HIS A 145 -18.94 1.53 -3.92
CA HIS A 145 -17.88 2.30 -4.57
C HIS A 145 -16.64 1.44 -4.73
N TYR A 146 -15.91 1.60 -5.84
CA TYR A 146 -14.65 0.90 -6.07
C TYR A 146 -13.48 1.85 -5.89
N ALA A 147 -12.48 1.39 -5.13
CA ALA A 147 -11.28 2.16 -4.88
C ALA A 147 -10.03 1.28 -5.00
N ALA A 148 -8.95 1.82 -5.53
CA ALA A 148 -7.67 1.12 -5.67
C ALA A 148 -6.56 1.87 -4.94
N VAL A 149 -5.69 1.15 -4.24
CA VAL A 149 -4.44 1.67 -3.67
C VAL A 149 -3.31 1.17 -4.56
N SER A 150 -2.57 2.10 -5.18
CA SER A 150 -1.51 1.73 -6.09
C SER A 150 -0.32 1.11 -5.38
N GLY A 151 0.31 0.14 -6.03
CA GLY A 151 1.70 -0.23 -5.79
C GLY A 151 2.63 0.64 -6.62
N LYS A 152 3.82 0.13 -6.93
CA LYS A 152 4.72 0.82 -7.85
C LYS A 152 4.27 0.68 -9.31
N PHE A 153 4.00 1.81 -9.94
CA PHE A 153 3.78 1.93 -11.38
C PHE A 153 4.65 3.04 -11.95
N ARG A 154 4.77 3.09 -13.27
CA ARG A 154 5.46 4.19 -13.97
C ARG A 154 4.79 5.56 -13.73
N SER A 155 3.46 5.60 -13.69
CA SER A 155 2.66 6.81 -13.51
C SER A 155 1.27 6.48 -12.96
N LYS A 156 0.57 7.51 -12.46
CA LYS A 156 -0.85 7.43 -12.10
C LYS A 156 -1.70 6.91 -13.26
N ASP A 157 -1.36 7.30 -14.50
CA ASP A 157 -2.14 6.94 -15.69
C ASP A 157 -1.95 5.46 -16.04
N SER A 158 -0.73 4.95 -15.86
CA SER A 158 -0.45 3.52 -16.01
C SER A 158 -1.18 2.72 -14.93
N ALA A 159 -1.15 3.19 -13.68
CA ALA A 159 -1.87 2.56 -12.59
C ALA A 159 -3.39 2.57 -12.84
N GLY A 160 -3.95 3.70 -13.29
CA GLY A 160 -5.36 3.84 -13.63
C GLY A 160 -5.82 2.92 -14.76
N LYS A 161 -4.98 2.73 -15.78
CA LYS A 161 -5.30 1.82 -16.89
C LYS A 161 -5.20 0.35 -16.52
N LEU A 162 -4.24 -0.03 -15.68
CA LEU A 162 -3.98 -1.43 -15.37
C LEU A 162 -4.83 -1.93 -14.20
N LEU A 163 -5.01 -1.12 -13.15
CA LEU A 163 -5.69 -1.57 -11.93
C LEU A 163 -7.17 -1.89 -12.14
N VAL A 164 -7.83 -1.36 -13.18
CA VAL A 164 -9.20 -1.79 -13.50
C VAL A 164 -9.28 -3.27 -13.86
N ARG A 165 -8.29 -3.83 -14.59
CA ARG A 165 -8.23 -5.27 -14.89
C ARG A 165 -8.07 -6.07 -13.59
N HIS A 166 -7.30 -5.55 -12.64
CA HIS A 166 -7.17 -6.18 -11.32
C HIS A 166 -8.50 -6.11 -10.55
N ILE A 167 -9.25 -5.00 -10.61
CA ILE A 167 -10.57 -4.89 -9.98
C ILE A 167 -11.54 -5.91 -10.60
N GLU A 168 -11.59 -5.98 -11.93
CA GLU A 168 -12.41 -6.94 -12.66
C GLU A 168 -12.08 -8.38 -12.28
N LYS A 169 -10.80 -8.76 -12.19
CA LYS A 169 -10.41 -10.13 -11.80
C LYS A 169 -10.66 -10.45 -10.34
N SER A 170 -10.64 -9.43 -9.47
CA SER A 170 -10.82 -9.59 -8.02
C SER A 170 -12.29 -9.69 -7.60
N TYR A 171 -13.16 -8.95 -8.29
CA TYR A 171 -14.56 -8.73 -7.89
C TYR A 171 -15.56 -9.11 -8.99
N GLY A 172 -15.09 -9.34 -10.21
CA GLY A 172 -15.90 -9.72 -11.35
C GLY A 172 -16.52 -11.11 -11.17
N GLY A 173 -17.80 -11.22 -11.47
CA GLY A 173 -18.59 -12.45 -11.33
C GLY A 173 -19.10 -12.72 -9.93
N THR A 174 -18.53 -12.10 -8.89
CA THR A 174 -18.95 -12.28 -7.48
C THR A 174 -19.63 -11.05 -6.91
N GLU A 175 -19.03 -9.87 -7.03
CA GLU A 175 -19.55 -8.60 -6.51
C GLU A 175 -20.09 -7.69 -7.62
N ILE A 176 -19.57 -7.83 -8.84
CA ILE A 176 -19.96 -7.05 -10.01
C ILE A 176 -19.91 -7.89 -11.28
N LEU A 177 -20.84 -7.67 -12.20
CA LEU A 177 -20.76 -8.32 -13.51
C LEU A 177 -19.68 -7.62 -14.35
N PRO A 178 -18.77 -8.35 -15.01
CA PRO A 178 -17.69 -7.74 -15.79
C PRO A 178 -18.15 -6.69 -16.82
N ARG A 179 -19.31 -6.92 -17.45
CA ARG A 179 -19.93 -5.98 -18.40
C ARG A 179 -20.37 -4.65 -17.79
N ASP A 180 -20.54 -4.59 -16.46
CA ASP A 180 -21.00 -3.39 -15.75
C ASP A 180 -19.82 -2.50 -15.31
N ILE A 181 -18.57 -2.94 -15.53
CA ILE A 181 -17.37 -2.17 -15.22
C ILE A 181 -17.11 -1.08 -16.28
N PRO A 182 -16.94 -1.41 -17.59
CA PRO A 182 -16.67 -0.41 -18.63
C PRO A 182 -17.95 0.21 -19.19
N GLN A 183 -18.70 0.93 -18.35
CA GLN A 183 -19.84 1.74 -18.82
C GLN A 183 -19.45 3.21 -18.90
N MET A 184 -20.06 3.95 -19.82
CA MET A 184 -19.81 5.39 -19.95
C MET A 184 -20.06 6.08 -18.60
N ASP A 185 -19.17 7.00 -18.22
CA ASP A 185 -19.15 7.72 -16.95
C ASP A 185 -18.87 6.90 -15.69
N ASN A 186 -18.70 5.57 -15.80
CA ASN A 186 -18.21 4.79 -14.68
C ASN A 186 -16.80 5.23 -14.29
N PHE A 187 -16.59 5.35 -12.98
CA PHE A 187 -15.28 5.63 -12.43
C PHE A 187 -15.00 4.88 -11.13
N TYR A 188 -13.73 4.72 -10.83
CA TYR A 188 -13.26 4.29 -9.51
C TYR A 188 -12.27 5.31 -8.95
N SER A 189 -12.06 5.28 -7.63
CA SER A 189 -11.08 6.13 -6.97
C SER A 189 -9.71 5.46 -6.94
N LEU A 190 -8.68 6.10 -7.47
CA LEU A 190 -7.30 5.64 -7.37
C LEU A 190 -6.56 6.44 -6.29
N TYR A 191 -6.24 5.83 -5.17
CA TYR A 191 -5.23 6.37 -4.26
C TYR A 191 -3.83 6.06 -4.83
N TRP A 192 -3.32 7.03 -5.59
CA TRP A 192 -1.99 6.98 -6.19
C TRP A 192 -0.94 7.35 -5.16
N ILE A 193 0.11 6.52 -5.07
CA ILE A 193 1.27 6.74 -4.21
C ILE A 193 2.51 6.75 -5.08
N ASN A 194 3.25 7.85 -5.05
CA ASN A 194 4.50 7.95 -5.77
C ASN A 194 5.50 6.88 -5.26
N ASN A 195 6.34 6.33 -6.15
CA ASN A 195 7.13 5.11 -5.93
C ASN A 195 7.99 5.10 -4.65
N LYS A 196 8.37 6.28 -4.13
CA LYS A 196 9.19 6.42 -2.92
C LYS A 196 8.39 6.65 -1.63
N GLU A 197 7.07 6.77 -1.72
CA GLU A 197 6.22 7.26 -0.63
C GLU A 197 5.33 6.17 -0.01
N HIS A 198 5.44 4.92 -0.46
CA HIS A 198 4.65 3.77 0.06
C HIS A 198 4.86 3.47 1.55
N SER A 199 5.97 3.91 2.14
CA SER A 199 6.20 3.83 3.59
C SER A 199 6.14 5.19 4.27
N ALA A 200 5.92 6.28 3.51
CA ALA A 200 5.88 7.62 4.06
C ALA A 200 4.60 7.80 4.88
N LEU A 201 4.74 8.38 6.07
CA LEU A 201 3.63 8.60 6.99
C LEU A 201 2.49 9.42 6.38
N PRO A 202 2.74 10.45 5.53
CA PRO A 202 1.65 11.19 4.91
C PRO A 202 0.79 10.35 3.95
N SER A 203 1.37 9.37 3.25
CA SER A 203 0.61 8.42 2.41
C SER A 203 -0.22 7.46 3.26
N VAL A 204 0.35 6.98 4.36
CA VAL A 204 -0.35 6.12 5.32
C VAL A 204 -1.53 6.87 5.96
N ASP A 205 -1.31 8.11 6.40
CA ASP A 205 -2.34 8.94 7.03
C ASP A 205 -3.45 9.32 6.05
N GLY A 206 -3.10 9.65 4.80
CA GLY A 206 -4.07 9.94 3.75
C GLY A 206 -4.99 8.74 3.50
N LEU A 207 -4.41 7.55 3.30
CA LEU A 207 -5.18 6.32 3.15
C LEU A 207 -6.05 6.00 4.37
N THR A 208 -5.50 6.13 5.58
CA THR A 208 -6.24 5.94 6.83
C THR A 208 -7.48 6.85 6.89
N SER A 209 -7.32 8.12 6.51
CA SER A 209 -8.40 9.10 6.46
C SER A 209 -9.49 8.72 5.47
N LEU A 210 -9.12 8.22 4.29
CA LEU A 210 -10.09 7.79 3.27
C LEU A 210 -10.94 6.61 3.74
N ILE A 211 -10.31 5.62 4.38
CA ILE A 211 -11.03 4.47 4.96
C ILE A 211 -12.00 4.95 6.04
N GLN A 212 -11.56 5.84 6.93
CA GLN A 212 -12.42 6.39 8.00
C GLN A 212 -13.57 7.24 7.45
N GLN A 213 -13.34 8.03 6.40
CA GLN A 213 -14.39 8.82 5.75
C GLN A 213 -15.45 7.92 5.13
N ALA A 214 -15.05 6.87 4.40
CA ALA A 214 -15.98 5.91 3.83
C ALA A 214 -16.82 5.21 4.90
N ALA A 215 -16.18 4.75 5.98
CA ALA A 215 -16.86 4.13 7.11
C ALA A 215 -17.81 5.11 7.84
N SER A 216 -17.40 6.37 8.01
CA SER A 216 -18.22 7.41 8.66
C SER A 216 -19.44 7.79 7.82
N ALA A 217 -19.28 7.81 6.49
CA ALA A 217 -20.37 7.99 5.55
C ALA A 217 -21.30 6.76 5.47
N LYS A 218 -20.95 5.64 6.12
CA LYS A 218 -21.64 4.34 6.05
C LYS A 218 -21.77 3.83 4.61
N GLU A 219 -20.80 4.17 3.77
CA GLU A 219 -20.80 3.77 2.37
C GLU A 219 -20.03 2.46 2.19
N SER A 220 -20.53 1.61 1.30
CA SER A 220 -19.85 0.36 0.97
C SER A 220 -18.73 0.63 -0.04
N VAL A 221 -17.52 0.13 0.25
CA VAL A 221 -16.36 0.31 -0.62
C VAL A 221 -15.62 -1.01 -0.82
N ASN A 222 -15.38 -1.36 -2.08
CA ASN A 222 -14.57 -2.49 -2.50
C ASN A 222 -13.16 -1.98 -2.85
N TRP A 223 -12.21 -2.26 -1.96
CA TRP A 223 -10.82 -1.86 -2.07
C TRP A 223 -10.00 -2.90 -2.82
N LEU A 224 -9.31 -2.48 -3.87
CA LEU A 224 -8.21 -3.24 -4.45
C LEU A 224 -6.89 -2.66 -3.93
N VAL A 225 -6.06 -3.46 -3.28
CA VAL A 225 -4.77 -3.01 -2.76
C VAL A 225 -3.65 -3.71 -3.50
N HIS A 226 -2.85 -2.98 -4.26
CA HIS A 226 -1.87 -3.56 -5.17
C HIS A 226 -0.42 -3.37 -4.71
N GLY A 227 0.44 -4.38 -4.93
CA GLY A 227 1.90 -4.22 -4.85
C GLY A 227 2.39 -3.70 -3.49
N GLU A 228 3.30 -2.73 -3.53
CA GLU A 228 3.79 -2.02 -2.34
C GLU A 228 2.71 -1.21 -1.60
N GLY A 229 1.56 -0.93 -2.24
CA GLY A 229 0.40 -0.32 -1.60
C GLY A 229 -0.13 -1.18 -0.44
N ALA A 230 0.09 -2.49 -0.47
CA ALA A 230 -0.23 -3.40 0.63
C ALA A 230 0.49 -3.02 1.93
N LYS A 231 1.74 -2.55 1.85
CA LYS A 231 2.48 -2.07 3.03
C LYS A 231 1.88 -0.78 3.58
N THR A 232 1.47 0.15 2.69
CA THR A 232 0.78 1.38 3.11
C THR A 232 -0.55 1.06 3.79
N PHE A 233 -1.33 0.15 3.19
CA PHE A 233 -2.62 -0.29 3.71
C PHE A 233 -2.47 -1.01 5.06
N GLN A 234 -1.49 -1.92 5.19
CA GLN A 234 -1.18 -2.58 6.47
C GLN A 234 -0.92 -1.54 7.57
N ARG A 235 -0.08 -0.53 7.31
CA ARG A 235 0.19 0.52 8.31
C ARG A 235 -1.04 1.37 8.60
N ALA A 236 -1.89 1.62 7.60
CA ALA A 236 -3.16 2.30 7.82
C ALA A 236 -4.08 1.48 8.74
N LEU A 237 -4.19 0.17 8.53
CA LEU A 237 -4.93 -0.74 9.42
C LEU A 237 -4.33 -0.78 10.83
N GLU A 238 -3.00 -0.82 10.96
CA GLU A 238 -2.31 -0.75 12.25
C GLU A 238 -2.61 0.58 12.98
N ILE A 239 -2.70 1.71 12.25
CA ILE A 239 -3.18 2.97 12.81
C ILE A 239 -4.63 2.82 13.23
N LEU A 240 -5.54 2.30 12.40
CA LEU A 240 -6.96 2.14 12.77
C LEU A 240 -7.17 1.24 13.98
N GLN A 241 -6.38 0.17 14.11
CA GLN A 241 -6.39 -0.74 15.25
C GLN A 241 -5.97 -0.04 16.54
N ASN A 242 -4.93 0.80 16.46
CA ASN A 242 -4.32 1.44 17.63
C ASN A 242 -4.83 2.85 17.90
N THR A 243 -5.58 3.44 16.97
CA THR A 243 -6.14 4.77 17.13
C THR A 243 -7.12 4.71 18.29
N PRO A 244 -6.89 5.50 19.36
CA PRO A 244 -7.95 5.91 20.23
C PRO A 244 -8.99 6.50 19.29
N SER A 245 -10.08 5.79 19.03
CA SER A 245 -11.13 6.30 18.16
C SER A 245 -11.44 7.74 18.55
N LEU A 246 -12.03 8.51 17.64
CA LEU A 246 -12.81 9.70 18.05
C LEU A 246 -13.88 9.35 19.12
N SER A 247 -14.08 8.06 19.44
CA SER A 247 -14.85 7.54 20.57
C SER A 247 -14.02 7.01 21.77
N ARG A 248 -12.68 7.12 21.83
CA ARG A 248 -11.91 6.79 23.05
C ARG A 248 -12.15 7.85 24.15
N PHE A 249 -12.76 8.98 23.79
CA PHE A 249 -13.31 9.95 24.73
C PHE A 249 -14.69 9.53 25.28
N GLU A 250 -15.24 8.37 24.89
CA GLU A 250 -16.55 7.91 25.34
C GLU A 250 -16.67 6.46 25.83
N ALA A 251 -15.68 5.55 25.76
CA ALA A 251 -15.94 4.25 26.38
C ALA A 251 -14.77 3.43 26.92
N LYS A 252 -15.16 2.62 27.91
CA LYS A 252 -14.45 1.50 28.51
C LYS A 252 -14.87 0.14 27.91
N ASP A 253 -15.72 0.09 26.88
CA ASP A 253 -16.52 -1.11 26.58
C ASP A 253 -16.19 -1.84 25.25
N GLU A 254 -16.37 -3.16 25.27
CA GLU A 254 -16.49 -4.06 24.09
C GLU A 254 -17.43 -3.51 23.00
N GLU A 255 -18.36 -2.64 23.39
CA GLU A 255 -19.29 -1.95 22.53
C GLU A 255 -18.61 -0.99 21.53
N ILE A 256 -17.47 -0.36 21.87
CA ILE A 256 -16.71 0.45 20.89
C ILE A 256 -16.15 -0.45 19.79
N VAL A 257 -15.52 -1.58 20.15
CA VAL A 257 -14.93 -2.49 19.17
C VAL A 257 -16.02 -3.04 18.26
N ARG A 258 -17.18 -3.39 18.82
CA ARG A 258 -18.38 -3.77 18.06
C ARG A 258 -18.89 -2.65 17.16
N ASN A 259 -18.97 -1.41 17.66
CA ASN A 259 -19.41 -0.26 16.86
C ASN A 259 -18.41 0.13 15.76
N LEU A 260 -17.11 -0.02 16.00
CA LEU A 260 -16.08 0.20 14.99
C LEU A 260 -16.17 -0.87 13.89
N ARG A 261 -16.33 -2.15 14.27
CA ARG A 261 -16.58 -3.24 13.33
C ARG A 261 -17.86 -3.02 12.53
N ASN A 262 -18.95 -2.61 13.17
CA ASN A 262 -20.21 -2.27 12.49
C ASN A 262 -20.08 -1.07 11.55
N LYS A 263 -19.20 -0.11 11.85
CA LYS A 263 -18.91 1.03 10.96
C LYS A 263 -18.07 0.63 9.75
N MET A 264 -17.20 -0.37 9.92
CA MET A 264 -16.28 -0.84 8.87
C MET A 264 -16.85 -1.98 8.03
N SER A 265 -18.00 -2.55 8.39
CA SER A 265 -18.56 -3.76 7.74
C SER A 265 -18.89 -3.60 6.25
N GLY A 266 -19.09 -2.36 5.77
CA GLY A 266 -19.29 -2.07 4.35
C GLY A 266 -17.98 -2.05 3.54
N GLN A 267 -16.83 -2.23 4.17
CA GLN A 267 -15.52 -2.15 3.52
C GLN A 267 -15.01 -3.56 3.22
N LYS A 268 -14.87 -3.90 1.94
CA LYS A 268 -14.29 -5.16 1.46
C LYS A 268 -12.90 -4.90 0.87
N VAL A 269 -11.96 -5.83 1.05
CA VAL A 269 -10.58 -5.65 0.58
C VAL A 269 -10.08 -6.89 -0.14
N PHE A 270 -9.53 -6.68 -1.34
CA PHE A 270 -8.79 -7.68 -2.10
C PHE A 270 -7.34 -7.22 -2.26
N PHE A 271 -6.38 -8.11 -2.02
CA PHE A 271 -4.95 -7.81 -2.18
C PHE A 271 -4.39 -8.41 -3.46
N SER A 272 -3.87 -7.57 -4.36
CA SER A 272 -3.27 -8.03 -5.60
C SER A 272 -1.75 -7.82 -5.61
N ASN A 273 -1.01 -8.90 -5.76
CA ASN A 273 0.45 -8.96 -5.68
C ASN A 273 1.03 -8.23 -4.45
N PRO A 274 0.54 -8.50 -3.22
CA PRO A 274 0.97 -7.73 -2.04
C PRO A 274 2.48 -7.85 -1.80
N VAL A 275 3.16 -6.71 -1.65
CA VAL A 275 4.59 -6.63 -1.34
C VAL A 275 4.81 -5.99 0.03
N GLY A 276 5.65 -6.62 0.86
CA GLY A 276 6.03 -6.10 2.17
C GLY A 276 5.07 -6.47 3.32
N ALA A 277 4.05 -7.27 3.04
CA ALA A 277 3.10 -7.81 4.01
C ALA A 277 2.68 -9.23 3.58
N SER A 278 2.54 -10.17 4.51
CA SER A 278 2.01 -11.51 4.19
C SER A 278 0.47 -11.49 4.11
N PRO A 279 -0.16 -12.30 3.24
CA PRO A 279 -1.61 -12.44 3.17
C PRO A 279 -2.25 -12.72 4.54
N ASP A 280 -1.73 -13.68 5.30
CA ASP A 280 -2.26 -14.03 6.64
C ASP A 280 -2.26 -12.85 7.62
N LYS A 281 -1.20 -12.02 7.56
CA LYS A 281 -1.12 -10.82 8.42
C LYS A 281 -2.14 -9.78 7.98
N LEU A 282 -2.32 -9.59 6.68
CA LEU A 282 -3.27 -8.65 6.10
C LEU A 282 -4.71 -9.06 6.41
N GLU A 283 -5.06 -10.32 6.23
CA GLU A 283 -6.37 -10.88 6.58
C GLU A 283 -6.66 -10.68 8.07
N LYS A 284 -5.71 -11.07 8.95
CA LYS A 284 -5.87 -10.90 10.39
C LYS A 284 -6.10 -9.43 10.77
N LEU A 285 -5.34 -8.50 10.19
CA LEU A 285 -5.52 -7.07 10.45
C LEU A 285 -6.88 -6.54 9.94
N CYS A 286 -7.33 -6.97 8.76
CA CYS A 286 -8.66 -6.61 8.24
C CYS A 286 -9.75 -7.04 9.22
N ASN A 287 -9.71 -8.31 9.65
CA ASN A 287 -10.68 -8.88 10.59
C ASN A 287 -10.67 -8.19 11.96
N VAL A 288 -9.48 -7.78 12.44
CA VAL A 288 -9.38 -7.04 13.70
C VAL A 288 -10.04 -5.66 13.61
N VAL A 289 -9.78 -4.91 12.53
CA VAL A 289 -10.33 -3.57 12.31
C VAL A 289 -11.82 -3.62 11.89
N GLY A 290 -12.29 -4.77 11.41
CA GLY A 290 -13.68 -4.99 11.00
C GLY A 290 -13.96 -4.80 9.51
N LEU A 291 -12.91 -4.82 8.68
CA LEU A 291 -13.04 -4.89 7.23
C LEU A 291 -13.21 -6.36 6.82
N THR A 292 -13.92 -6.60 5.71
CA THR A 292 -14.05 -7.94 5.14
C THR A 292 -12.87 -8.21 4.21
N TYR A 293 -12.01 -9.15 4.58
CA TYR A 293 -11.02 -9.71 3.66
C TYR A 293 -11.73 -10.59 2.63
N VAL A 294 -11.54 -10.29 1.33
CA VAL A 294 -12.13 -11.06 0.24
C VAL A 294 -11.19 -12.17 -0.17
N ASP A 295 -10.03 -11.82 -0.70
CA ASP A 295 -8.96 -12.75 -1.04
C ASP A 295 -7.65 -12.00 -1.34
N SER A 296 -6.60 -12.74 -1.70
CA SER A 296 -5.37 -12.22 -2.26
C SER A 296 -4.91 -13.04 -3.46
N ASN A 297 -4.45 -12.36 -4.50
CA ASN A 297 -3.73 -12.99 -5.61
C ASN A 297 -2.25 -12.60 -5.51
N THR A 298 -1.35 -13.57 -5.60
CA THR A 298 0.10 -13.32 -5.59
C THR A 298 0.75 -13.87 -6.84
N ASN A 299 1.42 -13.01 -7.60
CA ASN A 299 2.24 -13.43 -8.73
C ASN A 299 3.39 -14.34 -8.23
N PRO A 300 3.40 -15.63 -8.63
CA PRO A 300 4.37 -16.62 -8.16
C PRO A 300 5.78 -16.38 -8.73
N ARG A 301 5.96 -15.42 -9.64
CA ARG A 301 7.23 -15.05 -10.25
C ARG A 301 7.88 -13.81 -9.61
N ASN A 302 7.18 -13.13 -8.69
CA ASN A 302 7.71 -11.92 -8.05
C ASN A 302 8.52 -12.26 -6.79
N LEU A 303 9.85 -12.23 -6.89
CA LEU A 303 10.77 -12.55 -5.80
C LEU A 303 10.73 -11.57 -4.61
N LYS A 304 10.06 -10.42 -4.76
CA LYS A 304 9.83 -9.50 -3.62
C LYS A 304 8.84 -10.10 -2.62
N THR A 305 8.03 -11.07 -3.05
CA THR A 305 7.05 -11.77 -2.22
C THR A 305 7.62 -13.07 -1.66
N ALA A 306 7.09 -13.55 -0.53
CA ALA A 306 7.51 -14.84 0.05
C ALA A 306 7.14 -16.01 -0.87
N ALA A 307 5.88 -16.04 -1.34
CA ALA A 307 5.39 -17.06 -2.26
C ALA A 307 6.16 -17.09 -3.59
N GLY A 308 6.53 -15.92 -4.12
CA GLY A 308 7.33 -15.86 -5.34
C GLY A 308 8.75 -16.42 -5.16
N ARG A 309 9.37 -16.19 -4.01
CA ARG A 309 10.67 -16.82 -3.69
C ARG A 309 10.55 -18.34 -3.60
N GLU A 310 9.52 -18.85 -2.94
CA GLU A 310 9.30 -20.29 -2.77
C GLU A 310 9.01 -20.99 -4.11
N ASN A 311 8.17 -20.40 -4.96
CA ASN A 311 7.86 -20.96 -6.28
C ASN A 311 9.05 -20.91 -7.23
N SER A 312 9.79 -19.80 -7.29
CA SER A 312 11.02 -19.73 -8.06
C SER A 312 12.07 -20.73 -7.57
N TRP A 313 12.15 -20.97 -6.25
CA TRP A 313 13.01 -22.01 -5.67
C TRP A 313 12.62 -23.43 -6.11
N GLY A 314 11.33 -23.76 -6.06
CA GLY A 314 10.81 -25.05 -6.53
C GLY A 314 11.13 -25.30 -8.00
N GLU A 315 11.03 -24.27 -8.84
CA GLU A 315 11.33 -24.39 -10.26
C GLU A 315 12.83 -24.49 -10.55
N ILE A 316 13.68 -23.70 -9.88
CA ILE A 316 15.14 -23.80 -10.02
C ILE A 316 15.64 -25.19 -9.60
N LYS A 317 15.10 -25.76 -8.52
CA LYS A 317 15.38 -27.15 -8.14
C LYS A 317 15.01 -28.14 -9.23
N ARG A 318 13.84 -27.95 -9.86
CA ARG A 318 13.38 -28.81 -10.97
C ARG A 318 14.28 -28.69 -12.19
N ILE A 319 14.73 -27.49 -12.53
CA ILE A 319 15.66 -27.23 -13.65
C ILE A 319 17.03 -27.87 -13.36
N GLY A 320 17.56 -27.69 -12.15
CA GLY A 320 18.78 -28.33 -11.69
C GLY A 320 18.68 -29.85 -11.75
N ALA A 321 17.61 -30.44 -11.23
CA ALA A 321 17.37 -31.88 -11.27
C ALA A 321 17.25 -32.42 -12.71
N ALA A 322 16.54 -31.70 -13.59
CA ALA A 322 16.38 -32.07 -15.00
C ALA A 322 17.72 -32.11 -15.75
N ALA A 323 18.64 -31.19 -15.44
CA ALA A 323 19.99 -31.17 -15.99
C ALA A 323 20.85 -32.36 -15.52
N PHE A 324 20.55 -32.95 -14.36
CA PHE A 324 21.21 -34.16 -13.83
C PHE A 324 20.57 -35.47 -14.34
N THR A 325 19.26 -35.51 -14.58
CA THR A 325 18.55 -36.75 -14.97
C THR A 325 18.72 -37.15 -16.45
N THR A 326 19.17 -36.26 -17.33
CA THR A 326 19.64 -36.63 -18.69
C THR A 326 21.04 -37.24 -18.68
N GLY A 327 21.32 -38.12 -17.71
CA GLY A 327 22.57 -38.86 -17.52
C GLY A 327 22.80 -40.01 -18.51
N GLY A 328 22.21 -39.97 -19.71
CA GLY A 328 22.39 -40.99 -20.76
C GLY A 328 23.38 -40.62 -21.85
N THR A 329 23.83 -39.37 -21.91
CA THR A 329 24.65 -38.85 -23.04
C THR A 329 25.88 -38.07 -22.56
N ALA A 330 26.45 -38.45 -21.42
CA ALA A 330 27.67 -37.83 -20.89
C ALA A 330 28.94 -38.13 -21.73
N VAL A 331 28.86 -38.99 -22.75
CA VAL A 331 30.04 -39.43 -23.53
C VAL A 331 30.09 -38.83 -24.95
N ALA A 332 28.99 -38.32 -25.51
CA ALA A 332 28.94 -37.87 -26.91
C ALA A 332 28.99 -36.34 -27.13
N LEU A 333 29.20 -35.54 -26.09
CA LEU A 333 29.15 -34.07 -26.18
C LEU A 333 30.52 -33.37 -26.02
N LYS A 334 31.61 -34.13 -25.94
CA LYS A 334 32.97 -33.58 -25.85
C LYS A 334 33.48 -32.96 -27.16
N GLU A 335 32.89 -33.28 -28.31
CA GLU A 335 33.44 -32.89 -29.61
C GLU A 335 32.78 -31.65 -30.26
N THR A 336 31.78 -31.02 -29.64
CA THR A 336 31.08 -29.84 -30.22
C THR A 336 31.08 -28.59 -29.34
N GLY A 337 32.00 -28.46 -28.38
CA GLY A 337 32.10 -27.25 -27.56
C GLY A 337 31.00 -27.11 -26.49
N VAL A 338 30.30 -28.20 -26.18
CA VAL A 338 29.19 -28.28 -25.19
C VAL A 338 29.70 -28.66 -23.79
N ILE A 339 30.92 -28.24 -23.43
CA ILE A 339 31.43 -28.30 -22.04
C ILE A 339 30.69 -27.29 -21.14
N SER A 340 29.93 -26.38 -21.74
CA SER A 340 29.28 -25.26 -21.07
C SER A 340 28.05 -25.65 -20.25
N ILE A 341 27.21 -26.61 -20.65
CA ILE A 341 25.86 -26.73 -20.05
C ILE A 341 25.87 -27.34 -18.63
N GLN A 342 26.70 -28.36 -18.37
CA GLN A 342 26.81 -28.97 -17.02
C GLN A 342 27.52 -28.03 -16.01
N LYS A 343 28.54 -27.31 -16.49
CA LYS A 343 29.19 -26.23 -15.74
C LYS A 343 28.27 -25.02 -15.55
N GLN A 344 27.42 -24.71 -16.52
CA GLN A 344 26.44 -23.63 -16.42
C GLN A 344 25.32 -23.99 -15.44
N GLY A 345 24.77 -25.20 -15.45
CA GLY A 345 23.74 -25.60 -14.48
C GLY A 345 24.22 -25.52 -13.02
N SER A 346 25.45 -25.99 -12.75
CA SER A 346 26.08 -25.87 -11.42
C SER A 346 26.53 -24.44 -11.09
N MET A 347 27.02 -23.67 -12.06
CA MET A 347 27.35 -22.26 -11.86
C MET A 347 26.09 -21.43 -11.60
N LEU A 348 24.95 -21.76 -12.21
CA LEU A 348 23.67 -21.09 -11.99
C LEU A 348 23.07 -21.42 -10.63
N SER A 349 23.14 -22.68 -10.17
CA SER A 349 22.75 -23.00 -8.78
C SER A 349 23.65 -22.27 -7.79
N ASN A 350 24.97 -22.24 -8.03
CA ASN A 350 25.93 -21.61 -7.12
C ASN A 350 25.82 -20.07 -7.10
N VAL A 351 25.59 -19.42 -8.24
CA VAL A 351 25.39 -17.96 -8.32
C VAL A 351 24.06 -17.56 -7.68
N PHE A 352 23.01 -18.37 -7.84
CA PHE A 352 21.72 -18.13 -7.20
C PHE A 352 21.76 -18.42 -5.69
N GLU A 353 22.46 -19.48 -5.26
CA GLU A 353 22.71 -19.77 -3.84
C GLU A 353 23.58 -18.70 -3.17
N ALA A 354 24.60 -18.18 -3.86
CA ALA A 354 25.42 -17.06 -3.38
C ALA A 354 24.66 -15.73 -3.32
N ALA A 355 23.73 -15.49 -4.24
CA ALA A 355 22.81 -14.35 -4.18
C ALA A 355 21.81 -14.48 -3.02
N MET A 356 21.46 -15.71 -2.63
CA MET A 356 20.52 -16.02 -1.55
C MET A 356 21.15 -15.97 -0.16
N SER A 357 22.44 -16.27 -0.02
CA SER A 357 23.16 -16.14 1.26
C SER A 357 23.36 -14.68 1.67
N ASN A 358 23.23 -13.74 0.72
CA ASN A 358 23.20 -12.30 0.99
C ASN A 358 22.24 -11.57 0.02
N PRO A 359 20.92 -11.62 0.28
CA PRO A 359 19.87 -11.24 -0.65
C PRO A 359 19.78 -9.72 -0.83
N THR A 360 20.72 -9.18 -1.58
CA THR A 360 20.59 -7.84 -2.16
C THR A 360 19.84 -7.97 -3.49
N ALA A 361 18.99 -6.98 -3.81
CA ALA A 361 18.30 -6.92 -5.10
C ALA A 361 19.28 -7.01 -6.30
N ALA A 362 20.52 -6.56 -6.10
CA ALA A 362 21.61 -6.67 -7.07
C ALA A 362 22.13 -8.12 -7.22
N GLY A 363 22.33 -8.85 -6.13
CA GLY A 363 22.79 -10.25 -6.18
C GLY A 363 21.79 -11.17 -6.89
N VAL A 364 20.50 -11.02 -6.56
CA VAL A 364 19.42 -11.80 -7.18
C VAL A 364 19.21 -11.40 -8.65
N GLY A 365 19.37 -10.12 -8.99
CA GLY A 365 19.33 -9.62 -10.36
C GLY A 365 20.44 -10.18 -11.24
N THR A 366 21.67 -10.24 -10.72
CA THR A 366 22.83 -10.84 -11.39
C THR A 366 22.63 -12.33 -11.63
N ALA A 367 22.06 -13.06 -10.67
CA ALA A 367 21.78 -14.49 -10.82
C ALA A 367 20.77 -14.77 -11.93
N ILE A 368 19.67 -14.02 -11.99
CA ILE A 368 18.65 -14.15 -13.03
C ILE A 368 19.19 -13.75 -14.42
N PHE A 369 19.98 -12.69 -14.49
CA PHE A 369 20.61 -12.26 -15.74
C PHE A 369 21.60 -13.31 -16.26
N ALA A 370 22.40 -13.91 -15.38
CA ALA A 370 23.29 -15.01 -15.72
C ALA A 370 22.52 -16.24 -16.22
N THR A 371 21.37 -16.57 -15.61
CA THR A 371 20.47 -17.65 -16.08
C THR A 371 19.95 -17.35 -17.48
N GLY A 372 19.43 -16.15 -17.75
CA GLY A 372 18.88 -15.78 -19.05
C GLY A 372 19.91 -15.86 -20.18
N VAL A 373 21.14 -15.38 -19.95
CA VAL A 373 22.23 -15.40 -20.95
C VAL A 373 22.72 -16.82 -21.24
N ALA A 374 22.77 -17.71 -20.24
CA ALA A 374 23.22 -19.08 -20.42
C ALA A 374 22.31 -19.90 -21.37
N PHE A 375 21.00 -19.63 -21.38
CA PHE A 375 20.05 -20.34 -22.23
C PHE A 375 19.98 -19.87 -23.69
N VAL A 376 20.46 -18.66 -24.00
CA VAL A 376 20.43 -18.10 -25.37
C VAL A 376 21.48 -18.76 -26.29
N VAL A 377 22.44 -19.50 -25.74
CA VAL A 377 23.50 -20.17 -26.50
C VAL A 377 23.05 -21.57 -26.95
N GLY A 378 22.19 -21.65 -27.99
CA GLY A 378 21.88 -22.91 -28.67
C GLY A 378 20.58 -22.93 -29.48
N LYS A 379 20.62 -22.53 -30.76
CA LYS A 379 19.44 -22.42 -31.66
C LYS A 379 18.62 -23.72 -31.81
N THR A 380 19.20 -24.91 -31.62
CA THR A 380 18.52 -26.21 -31.79
C THR A 380 17.96 -26.80 -30.48
N GLN A 381 18.35 -26.29 -29.31
CA GLN A 381 17.80 -26.68 -28.00
C GLN A 381 16.74 -25.68 -27.50
N ALA A 382 16.64 -24.51 -28.13
CA ALA A 382 15.72 -23.44 -27.76
C ALA A 382 14.25 -23.88 -27.65
N THR A 383 13.77 -24.83 -28.46
CA THR A 383 12.39 -25.35 -28.38
C THR A 383 12.15 -26.26 -27.17
N LYS A 384 13.15 -27.01 -26.70
CA LYS A 384 13.03 -27.88 -25.51
C LYS A 384 13.09 -27.09 -24.20
N TRP A 385 13.77 -25.95 -24.21
CA TRP A 385 13.99 -25.11 -23.01
C TRP A 385 13.22 -23.77 -23.07
N ALA A 386 12.40 -23.55 -24.11
CA ALA A 386 11.60 -22.33 -24.31
C ALA A 386 10.70 -21.99 -23.11
N SER A 387 10.12 -22.99 -22.44
CA SER A 387 9.32 -22.78 -21.23
C SER A 387 10.15 -22.24 -20.06
N GLN A 388 11.38 -22.72 -19.91
CA GLN A 388 12.26 -22.30 -18.82
C GLN A 388 12.87 -20.92 -19.05
N VAL A 389 13.22 -20.61 -20.30
CA VAL A 389 13.63 -19.25 -20.69
C VAL A 389 12.50 -18.25 -20.43
N ARG A 390 11.26 -18.61 -20.79
CA ARG A 390 10.08 -17.79 -20.51
C ARG A 390 9.84 -17.62 -19.01
N ALA A 391 9.98 -18.67 -18.21
CA ALA A 391 9.87 -18.58 -16.75
C ALA A 391 10.93 -17.65 -16.13
N VAL A 392 12.18 -17.70 -16.61
CA VAL A 392 13.26 -16.81 -16.17
C VAL A 392 12.96 -15.36 -16.58
N GLN A 393 12.53 -15.14 -17.82
CA GLN A 393 12.15 -13.82 -18.32
C GLN A 393 10.94 -13.25 -17.55
N ALA A 394 9.93 -14.07 -17.25
CA ALA A 394 8.77 -13.71 -16.45
C ALA A 394 9.16 -13.38 -15.01
N THR A 395 10.08 -14.15 -14.40
CA THR A 395 10.63 -13.89 -13.07
C THR A 395 11.41 -12.57 -13.03
N ALA A 396 12.29 -12.34 -14.01
CA ALA A 396 13.04 -11.10 -14.15
C ALA A 396 12.10 -9.89 -14.28
N SER A 397 11.12 -10.01 -15.19
CA SER A 397 10.18 -8.95 -15.49
C SER A 397 9.23 -8.67 -14.33
N SER A 398 8.77 -9.70 -13.61
CA SER A 398 7.92 -9.54 -12.43
C SER A 398 8.67 -8.96 -11.23
N THR A 399 9.95 -9.30 -11.07
CA THR A 399 10.74 -8.87 -9.92
C THR A 399 11.36 -7.50 -10.11
N PHE A 400 12.06 -7.30 -11.22
CA PHE A 400 12.88 -6.13 -11.50
C PHE A 400 12.30 -5.22 -12.58
N GLY A 401 11.47 -5.79 -13.46
CA GLY A 401 10.76 -5.05 -14.49
C GLY A 401 9.37 -4.60 -14.05
N ARG A 402 8.51 -4.38 -15.04
CA ARG A 402 7.13 -3.91 -14.88
C ARG A 402 6.11 -5.03 -14.79
N GLY A 403 6.53 -6.29 -14.78
CA GLY A 403 5.63 -7.44 -14.79
C GLY A 403 4.70 -7.50 -13.58
N ASN A 404 5.08 -6.91 -12.45
CA ASN A 404 4.21 -6.83 -11.29
C ASN A 404 3.06 -5.83 -11.44
N GLU A 405 3.12 -4.91 -12.42
CA GLU A 405 2.04 -3.96 -12.73
C GLU A 405 0.81 -4.65 -13.36
N TYR A 406 0.99 -5.87 -13.86
CA TYR A 406 -0.02 -6.62 -14.60
C TYR A 406 -0.63 -7.75 -13.76
N TRP A 407 -1.84 -8.16 -14.15
CA TRP A 407 -2.45 -9.37 -13.62
C TRP A 407 -1.79 -10.57 -14.29
N TYR A 408 -1.36 -11.54 -13.49
CA TYR A 408 -0.65 -12.72 -13.97
C TYR A 408 -1.63 -13.89 -14.12
N GLU A 409 -1.88 -14.34 -15.35
CA GLU A 409 -2.60 -15.60 -15.62
C GLU A 409 -1.66 -16.72 -16.07
N SER A 410 -0.60 -16.37 -16.80
CA SER A 410 0.47 -17.28 -17.22
C SER A 410 1.75 -16.53 -17.57
N ASP A 411 2.87 -17.26 -17.70
CA ASP A 411 4.14 -16.68 -18.17
C ASP A 411 4.00 -16.11 -19.60
N GLU A 412 3.15 -16.72 -20.44
CA GLU A 412 2.91 -16.27 -21.82
C GLU A 412 2.08 -14.98 -21.85
N ASP A 413 0.97 -14.94 -21.11
CA ASP A 413 0.12 -13.75 -20.96
C ASP A 413 0.93 -12.57 -20.40
N LEU A 414 1.81 -12.81 -19.42
CA LEU A 414 2.67 -11.77 -18.88
C LEU A 414 3.66 -11.21 -19.93
N ILE A 415 4.32 -12.10 -20.69
CA ILE A 415 5.30 -11.67 -21.71
C ILE A 415 4.59 -10.92 -22.85
N GLU A 416 3.40 -11.38 -23.25
CA GLU A 416 2.57 -10.71 -24.25
C GLU A 416 2.18 -9.30 -23.77
N GLN A 417 1.69 -9.17 -22.54
CA GLN A 417 1.34 -7.88 -21.92
C GLN A 417 2.53 -6.92 -21.78
N LEU A 418 3.75 -7.43 -21.64
CA LEU A 418 4.97 -6.63 -21.60
C LEU A 418 5.45 -6.17 -22.98
N SER A 419 4.98 -6.83 -24.05
CA SER A 419 5.35 -6.55 -25.44
C SER A 419 4.37 -5.65 -26.17
N ALA A 420 3.15 -5.51 -25.64
CA ALA A 420 2.12 -4.57 -26.09
C ALA A 420 2.35 -3.15 -25.53
#